data_AF-A0A520BUM5-F1
#
_entry.id   AF-A0A520BUM5-F1
#
_cell.length_a   1.000
_cell.length_b   1.000
_cell.length_c   1.000
_cell.angle_alpha   90.00
_cell.angle_beta   90.00
_cell.angle_gamma   90.00
#
_symmetry.space_group_name_H-M   'P 1'
#
loop_
_entity.id
_entity.type
_entity.pdbx_description
1 polymer ?
#
loop_
_entity_poly.entity_id
_entity_poly.type
_entity_poly.pdbx_seq_one_letter_code
_entity_poly.pdbx_strand_id
1 'polypeptide(L)'
;DERQTEDFIGLNTPMNTLFICSLPFIAADYPQVIGSTILLVATTAITSFLLVSEIKIFSLKFSDLSWAKNKIKFIFLILSAILIAVLQFAAIPFVLVLYITLSIVHFRGIAGSDSQVLK
;
A
#
# COMPACT_ATOMS: atom_id res chain seq x y z
N ASP A 1 13.73 7.55 -22.68
CA ASP A 1 14.62 6.76 -21.81
C ASP A 1 13.74 5.77 -21.05
N GLU A 2 13.76 4.50 -21.46
CA GLU A 2 12.85 3.45 -20.95
C GLU A 2 13.28 2.88 -19.58
N ARG A 3 14.33 3.46 -18.99
CA ARG A 3 14.87 3.04 -17.68
C ARG A 3 14.26 3.79 -16.50
N GLN A 4 13.07 4.37 -16.66
CA GLN A 4 12.29 4.86 -15.54
C GLN A 4 11.56 3.69 -14.86
N THR A 5 12.10 3.23 -13.74
CA THR A 5 11.32 2.39 -12.82
C THR A 5 10.23 3.26 -12.19
N GLU A 6 8.98 2.99 -12.53
CA GLU A 6 7.80 3.63 -11.92
C GLU A 6 7.57 3.16 -10.47
N ASP A 7 8.33 2.19 -9.96
CA ASP A 7 8.15 1.63 -8.62
C ASP A 7 8.86 2.44 -7.52
N PHE A 8 8.35 2.34 -6.30
CA PHE A 8 8.90 2.99 -5.11
C PHE A 8 9.79 2.04 -4.31
N ILE A 9 10.77 2.61 -3.61
CA ILE A 9 11.53 1.95 -2.55
C ILE A 9 11.05 2.56 -1.23
N GLY A 10 10.44 1.74 -0.39
CA GLY A 10 9.71 2.17 0.80
C GLY A 10 8.28 2.59 0.50
N LEU A 11 7.53 2.87 1.57
CA LEU A 11 6.18 3.41 1.46
C LEU A 11 6.23 4.82 0.87
N ASN A 12 5.44 5.07 -0.16
CA ASN A 12 5.37 6.39 -0.75
C ASN A 12 4.64 7.37 0.20
N THR A 13 5.07 8.64 0.18
CA THR A 13 4.48 9.69 1.00
C THR A 13 2.98 9.87 0.77
N PRO A 14 2.45 9.81 -0.48
CA PRO A 14 1.01 9.93 -0.70
C PRO A 14 0.16 8.89 0.06
N MET A 15 0.56 7.61 0.05
CA MET A 15 -0.16 6.55 0.77
C MET A 15 -0.03 6.72 2.27
N ASN A 16 1.13 7.11 2.77
CA ASN A 16 1.29 7.44 4.19
C ASN A 16 0.38 8.61 4.61
N THR A 17 0.29 9.66 3.79
CA THR A 17 -0.61 10.79 4.03
C THR A 17 -2.06 10.35 4.07
N LEU A 18 -2.52 9.52 3.12
CA LEU A 18 -3.89 8.99 3.13
C LEU A 18 -4.21 8.24 4.43
N PHE A 19 -3.26 7.41 4.89
CA PHE A 19 -3.41 6.67 6.13
C PHE A 19 -3.49 7.60 7.35
N ILE A 20 -2.57 8.56 7.50
CA ILE A 20 -2.56 9.49 8.65
C ILE A 20 -3.80 10.40 8.63
N CYS A 21 -4.18 10.93 7.47
CA CYS A 21 -5.38 11.76 7.32
C CYS A 21 -6.67 10.99 7.60
N SER A 22 -6.68 9.67 7.49
CA SER A 22 -7.86 8.85 7.83
C SER A 22 -8.09 8.71 9.35
N LEU A 23 -7.05 8.85 10.18
CA LEU A 23 -7.14 8.57 11.62
C LEU A 23 -8.21 9.42 12.35
N PRO A 24 -8.34 10.74 12.11
CA PRO A 24 -9.40 11.53 12.73
C PRO A 24 -10.81 11.09 12.34
N PHE A 25 -11.01 10.61 11.11
CA PHE A 25 -12.31 10.10 10.67
C PHE A 25 -12.63 8.77 11.35
N ILE A 26 -11.64 7.88 11.49
CA ILE A 26 -11.79 6.63 12.24
C ILE A 26 -12.05 6.92 13.73
N ALA A 27 -11.46 7.98 14.28
CA ALA A 27 -11.66 8.40 15.67
C ALA A 27 -13.09 8.84 15.98
N ALA A 28 -13.86 9.27 14.97
CA ALA A 28 -15.27 9.61 15.16
C ALA A 28 -16.10 8.41 15.62
N ASP A 29 -15.84 7.24 15.04
CA ASP A 29 -16.52 5.99 15.38
C ASP A 29 -15.80 5.18 16.48
N TYR A 30 -14.46 5.28 16.54
CA TYR A 30 -13.59 4.52 17.45
C TYR A 30 -12.63 5.41 18.27
N PRO A 31 -13.15 6.34 19.08
CA PRO A 31 -12.33 7.35 19.76
C PRO A 31 -11.35 6.74 20.76
N GLN A 32 -11.72 5.65 21.43
CA GLN A 32 -10.85 4.97 22.40
C GLN A 32 -9.65 4.26 21.74
N VAL A 33 -9.81 3.85 20.48
CA VAL A 33 -8.75 3.18 19.71
C VAL A 33 -7.73 4.21 19.22
N ILE A 34 -8.21 5.24 18.52
CA ILE A 34 -7.33 6.27 17.95
C ILE A 34 -6.75 7.20 19.03
N GLY A 35 -7.47 7.40 20.14
CA GLY A 35 -6.99 8.15 21.30
C GLY A 35 -5.91 7.42 22.12
N SER A 36 -5.65 6.14 21.84
CA SER A 36 -4.61 5.38 22.55
C SER A 36 -3.22 5.88 22.18
N THR A 37 -2.51 6.45 23.16
CA THR A 37 -1.13 6.91 23.01
C THR A 37 -0.21 5.80 22.50
N ILE A 38 -0.39 4.57 22.99
CA ILE A 38 0.42 3.41 22.59
C ILE A 38 0.20 3.12 21.10
N LEU A 39 -1.05 3.17 20.63
CA LEU A 39 -1.38 2.93 19.23
C LEU A 39 -0.79 4.02 18.33
N LEU A 40 -0.90 5.29 18.71
CA LEU A 40 -0.34 6.40 17.94
C LEU A 40 1.20 6.32 17.85
N VAL A 41 1.88 6.04 18.97
CA VAL A 41 3.34 5.86 18.99
C VAL A 41 3.77 4.68 18.11
N ALA A 42 3.08 3.55 18.23
CA ALA A 42 3.35 2.38 17.39
C ALA A 42 3.12 2.70 15.90
N THR A 43 2.05 3.42 15.59
CA THR A 43 1.69 3.85 14.24
C THR A 43 2.77 4.76 13.65
N THR A 44 3.27 5.74 14.42
CA THR A 44 4.38 6.60 14.00
C THR A 44 5.64 5.79 13.75
N ALA A 45 6.05 4.92 14.68
CA ALA A 45 7.24 4.10 14.51
C ALA A 45 7.17 3.21 13.26
N ILE A 46 6.03 2.54 13.05
CA ILE A 46 5.79 1.67 11.89
C ILE A 46 5.82 2.47 10.59
N THR A 47 5.10 3.58 10.50
CA THR A 47 5.05 4.39 9.28
C THR A 47 6.40 5.05 8.97
N SER A 48 7.11 5.57 9.97
CA SER A 48 8.48 6.07 9.81
C SER A 48 9.44 5.01 9.31
N PHE A 49 9.37 3.79 9.84
CA PHE A 49 10.17 2.67 9.33
C PHE A 49 9.80 2.31 7.89
N LEU A 50 8.51 2.20 7.58
CA LEU A 50 8.05 1.84 6.23
C LEU A 50 8.49 2.86 5.17
N LEU A 51 8.46 4.16 5.49
CA LEU A 51 8.91 5.24 4.59
C LEU A 51 10.40 5.14 4.21
N VAL A 52 11.25 4.59 5.09
CA VAL A 52 12.71 4.46 4.87
C VAL A 52 13.13 3.03 4.54
N SER A 53 12.19 2.08 4.56
CA SER A 53 12.47 0.67 4.29
C SER A 53 12.87 0.41 2.83
N GLU A 54 13.71 -0.61 2.58
CA GLU A 54 14.12 -1.02 1.23
C GLU A 54 13.08 -1.92 0.52
N ILE A 55 11.83 -1.93 1.01
CA ILE A 55 10.76 -2.73 0.43
C ILE A 55 10.36 -2.12 -0.92
N LYS A 56 10.36 -2.92 -1.98
CA LYS A 56 9.82 -2.48 -3.28
C LYS A 56 8.30 -2.42 -3.24
N ILE A 57 7.74 -1.28 -3.63
CA ILE A 57 6.30 -1.03 -3.64
C ILE A 57 5.87 -0.57 -5.04
N PHE A 58 4.83 -1.18 -5.60
CA PHE A 58 4.39 -0.83 -6.96
C PHE A 58 3.70 0.53 -6.98
N SER A 59 3.91 1.31 -8.03
CA SER A 59 3.20 2.59 -8.16
C SER A 59 1.73 2.41 -8.53
N LEU A 60 0.87 3.21 -7.89
CA LEU A 60 -0.56 3.29 -8.22
C LEU A 60 -0.86 4.12 -9.46
N LYS A 61 0.14 4.83 -10.00
CA LYS A 61 -0.01 5.60 -11.23
C LYS A 61 -0.17 4.67 -12.42
N PHE A 62 -1.14 4.96 -13.28
CA PHE A 62 -1.29 4.30 -14.56
C PHE A 62 -0.49 5.07 -15.61
N SER A 63 0.52 4.42 -16.20
CA SER A 63 1.26 4.96 -17.34
C SER A 63 0.59 4.67 -18.67
N ASP A 64 -0.14 3.55 -18.74
CA ASP A 64 -0.93 3.10 -19.87
C ASP A 64 -2.15 2.33 -19.33
N LEU A 65 -3.28 2.31 -20.04
CA LEU A 65 -4.51 1.64 -19.60
C LEU A 65 -4.57 0.15 -19.98
N SER A 66 -3.49 -0.41 -20.56
CA SER A 66 -3.44 -1.83 -20.89
C SER A 66 -3.61 -2.70 -19.65
N TRP A 67 -4.61 -3.59 -19.74
CA TRP A 67 -4.95 -4.54 -18.69
C TRP A 67 -3.78 -5.45 -18.31
N ALA A 68 -3.04 -5.94 -19.30
CA ALA A 68 -1.95 -6.89 -19.10
C ALA A 68 -0.83 -6.30 -18.22
N LYS A 69 -0.53 -5.00 -18.37
CA LYS A 69 0.54 -4.32 -17.62
C LYS A 69 0.11 -3.88 -16.22
N ASN A 70 -1.18 -3.70 -15.96
CA ASN A 70 -1.67 -3.11 -14.70
C ASN A 70 -2.57 -4.04 -13.89
N LYS A 71 -2.56 -5.34 -14.18
CA LYS A 71 -3.41 -6.35 -13.52
C LYS A 71 -3.36 -6.25 -11.98
N ILE A 72 -2.16 -6.10 -11.39
CA ILE A 72 -2.02 -5.98 -9.93
C ILE A 72 -2.68 -4.72 -9.37
N LYS A 73 -2.57 -3.59 -10.09
CA LYS A 73 -3.19 -2.31 -9.70
C LYS A 73 -4.71 -2.40 -9.77
N PHE A 74 -5.26 -3.04 -10.81
CA PHE A 74 -6.69 -3.29 -10.91
C PHE A 74 -7.22 -4.18 -9.79
N ILE A 75 -6.52 -5.28 -9.47
CA ILE A 75 -6.89 -6.15 -8.34
C ILE A 75 -6.85 -5.37 -7.03
N PHE A 76 -5.78 -4.60 -6.79
CA PHE A 76 -5.68 -3.75 -5.61
C PHE A 76 -6.82 -2.75 -5.50
N LEU A 77 -7.17 -2.05 -6.59
CA LEU A 77 -8.25 -1.07 -6.60
C LEU A 77 -9.62 -1.69 -6.33
N ILE A 78 -9.92 -2.83 -6.96
CA ILE A 78 -11.20 -3.53 -6.77
C ILE A 78 -11.34 -3.99 -5.31
N LEU A 79 -10.30 -4.63 -4.75
CA LEU A 79 -10.31 -5.06 -3.36
C LEU A 79 -10.40 -3.86 -2.40
N SER A 80 -9.67 -2.78 -2.67
CA SER A 80 -9.74 -1.56 -1.87
C SER A 80 -11.13 -0.93 -1.91
N ALA A 81 -11.77 -0.89 -3.08
CA ALA A 81 -13.14 -0.38 -3.23
C ALA A 81 -14.15 -1.23 -2.44
N ILE A 82 -14.02 -2.56 -2.47
CA ILE A 82 -14.85 -3.46 -1.67
C ILE A 82 -14.63 -3.19 -0.18
N LEU A 83 -13.38 -3.09 0.28
CA LEU A 83 -13.06 -2.79 1.67
C LEU A 83 -13.67 -1.46 2.11
N ILE A 84 -13.52 -0.40 1.30
CA ILE A 84 -14.08 0.93 1.60
C ILE A 84 -15.61 0.89 1.61
N ALA A 85 -16.25 0.16 0.70
CA ALA A 85 -17.70 0.04 0.68
C ALA A 85 -18.27 -0.57 1.97
N VAL A 86 -17.59 -1.58 2.54
CA VAL A 86 -18.05 -2.30 3.74
C VAL A 86 -17.61 -1.60 5.04
N LEU A 87 -16.36 -1.09 5.12
CA LEU A 87 -15.75 -0.56 6.35
C LEU A 87 -15.63 0.97 6.38
N GLN A 88 -15.96 1.68 5.30
CA GLN A 88 -15.81 3.15 5.21
C GLN A 88 -14.37 3.60 5.55
N PHE A 89 -14.19 4.62 6.40
CA PHE A 89 -12.86 5.11 6.78
C PHE A 89 -12.03 4.08 7.56
N ALA A 90 -12.67 3.15 8.29
CA ALA A 90 -11.98 2.07 8.98
C ALA A 90 -11.30 1.09 8.01
N ALA A 91 -11.61 1.16 6.70
CA ALA A 91 -10.94 0.36 5.66
C ALA A 91 -9.48 0.78 5.42
N ILE A 92 -9.13 2.05 5.63
CA ILE A 92 -7.85 2.62 5.18
C ILE A 92 -6.62 1.90 5.77
N PRO A 93 -6.56 1.56 7.08
CA PRO A 93 -5.48 0.74 7.63
C PRO A 93 -5.35 -0.63 6.94
N PHE A 94 -6.47 -1.28 6.63
CA PHE A 94 -6.47 -2.57 5.94
C PHE A 94 -6.06 -2.44 4.47
N VAL A 95 -6.44 -1.36 3.80
CA VAL A 95 -6.00 -1.04 2.44
C VAL A 95 -4.47 -0.83 2.40
N LEU A 96 -3.88 -0.18 3.41
CA LEU A 96 -2.42 -0.04 3.52
C LEU A 96 -1.74 -1.41 3.66
N VAL A 97 -2.26 -2.29 4.53
CA VAL A 97 -1.72 -3.65 4.70
C VAL A 97 -1.85 -4.45 3.40
N LEU A 98 -3.00 -4.37 2.72
CA LEU A 98 -3.24 -5.00 1.43
C LEU A 98 -2.25 -4.51 0.38
N TYR A 99 -2.00 -3.20 0.33
CA TYR A 99 -1.07 -2.58 -0.62
C TYR A 99 0.35 -3.12 -0.46
N ILE A 100 0.84 -3.16 0.79
CA ILE A 100 2.18 -3.69 1.11
C ILE A 100 2.24 -5.18 0.79
N THR A 101 1.22 -5.96 1.18
CA THR A 101 1.18 -7.40 0.95
C THR A 101 1.18 -7.73 -0.54
N LEU A 102 0.32 -7.10 -1.34
CA LEU A 102 0.28 -7.29 -2.79
C LEU A 102 1.58 -6.84 -3.46
N SER A 103 2.23 -5.78 -2.96
CA SER A 103 3.54 -5.36 -3.45
C SER A 103 4.59 -6.43 -3.26
N ILE A 104 4.69 -6.99 -2.05
CA ILE A 104 5.62 -8.07 -1.75
C ILE A 104 5.34 -9.28 -2.64
N VAL A 105 4.09 -9.69 -2.79
CA VAL A 105 3.70 -10.83 -3.66
C VAL A 105 4.07 -10.56 -5.13
N HIS A 106 3.80 -9.36 -5.63
CA HIS A 106 4.12 -8.97 -7.00
C HIS A 106 5.62 -9.07 -7.31
N PHE A 107 6.47 -8.47 -6.47
CA PHE A 107 7.92 -8.50 -6.70
C PHE A 107 8.56 -9.87 -6.42
N ARG A 108 8.02 -10.65 -5.47
CA ARG A 108 8.43 -12.05 -5.27
C ARG A 108 8.11 -12.91 -6.48
N GLY A 109 6.94 -12.73 -7.11
CA GLY A 109 6.55 -13.44 -8.32
C GLY A 109 7.46 -13.14 -9.51
N ILE A 110 7.89 -11.87 -9.66
CA ILE A 110 8.84 -11.46 -10.72
C ILE A 110 10.21 -12.13 -10.51
N ALA A 111 10.76 -12.07 -9.29
CA ALA A 111 12.07 -12.66 -8.98
C ALA A 111 12.12 -14.19 -9.25
N GLY A 112 11.00 -14.89 -9.04
CA GLY A 112 10.89 -16.31 -9.36
C GLY A 112 10.86 -16.62 -10.87
N SER A 113 10.32 -15.71 -11.68
CA SER A 113 10.26 -15.84 -13.14
C SER A 113 11.63 -15.64 -13.79
N ASP A 114 12.39 -14.63 -13.36
CA ASP A 114 13.71 -14.33 -13.94
C ASP A 114 14.74 -15.44 -13.67
N SER A 115 14.64 -16.12 -12.52
CA SER A 115 15.53 -17.25 -12.19
C SER A 115 15.32 -18.49 -13.06
N GLN A 116 14.19 -18.61 -13.78
CA GLN A 116 13.92 -19.73 -14.69
C GLN A 116 14.45 -19.49 -16.11
N VAL A 117 14.69 -18.23 -16.49
CA VAL A 117 15.22 -17.87 -17.82
C VAL A 117 16.74 -18.02 -17.88
N LEU A 118 17.42 -18.02 -16.72
CA LEU A 118 18.87 -18.17 -16.59
C LEU A 118 19.33 -19.62 -16.35
N LYS A 119 18.43 -20.61 -16.50
CA LYS A 119 18.73 -22.04 -16.51
C LYS A 119 18.41 -22.62 -17.89
#